data_AF-H0YKL3-F1
#
_entry.id   AF-H0YKL3-F1
#
_cell.length_a   1.000
_cell.length_b   1.000
_cell.length_c   1.000
_cell.angle_alpha   90.00
_cell.angle_beta   90.00
_cell.angle_gamma   90.00
#
_symmetry.space_group_name_H-M   'P 1'
#
loop_
_entity.id
_entity.type
_entity.pdbx_description
1 polymer ?
#
loop_
_entity_poly.entity_id
_entity_poly.type
_entity_poly.pdbx_seq_one_letter_code
_entity_poly.pdbx_strand_id
1 'polypeptide(L)'
;MDASERGRLLDKLADLVERDRAVLATMESLNGGKPFLQAFYVDLQGVIKTFRYYAGWADKIHGMTIPVDGDYFTFTRHEPIGVCG
;
A
#
# COMPACT_ATOMS: atom_id res chain seq x y z
N MET A 1 11.15 8.00 10.58
CA MET A 1 11.12 6.85 9.66
C MET A 1 11.06 7.40 8.25
N ASP A 2 11.99 6.97 7.40
CA ASP A 2 12.11 7.47 6.04
C ASP A 2 11.00 6.94 5.13
N ALA A 3 10.81 7.59 3.99
CA ALA A 3 9.81 7.19 3.01
C ALA A 3 10.05 5.79 2.44
N SER A 4 11.31 5.48 2.15
CA SER A 4 11.77 4.15 1.73
C SER A 4 11.53 3.09 2.81
N GLU A 5 11.73 3.44 4.08
CA GLU A 5 11.51 2.51 5.20
C GLU A 5 10.03 2.17 5.39
N ARG A 6 9.12 3.13 5.15
CA ARG A 6 7.67 2.85 5.07
C ARG A 6 7.35 1.85 3.96
N GLY A 7 7.95 2.02 2.79
CA GLY A 7 7.82 1.09 1.67
C GLY A 7 8.29 -0.31 2.05
N ARG A 8 9.47 -0.42 2.68
CA ARG A 8 10.03 -1.70 3.16
C ARG A 8 9.11 -2.44 4.13
N LEU A 9 8.42 -1.72 5.02
CA LEU A 9 7.45 -2.33 5.92
C LEU A 9 6.21 -2.87 5.19
N LEU A 10 5.72 -2.17 4.16
CA LEU A 10 4.61 -2.65 3.32
C LEU A 10 5.01 -3.87 2.48
N ASP A 11 6.23 -3.88 1.92
CA ASP A 11 6.75 -5.05 1.21
C ASP A 11 6.89 -6.26 2.14
N LYS A 12 7.42 -6.06 3.34
CA LYS A 12 7.50 -7.11 4.35
C LYS A 12 6.11 -7.63 4.73
N LEU A 13 5.11 -6.76 4.82
CA LEU A 13 3.72 -7.18 5.05
C LEU A 13 3.21 -8.06 3.89
N ALA A 14 3.49 -7.69 2.64
CA ALA A 14 3.13 -8.50 1.49
C ALA A 14 3.75 -9.91 1.55
N ASP A 15 5.02 -10.00 1.96
CA ASP A 15 5.72 -11.29 2.13
C ASP A 15 5.09 -12.15 3.24
N LEU A 16 4.67 -11.52 4.35
CA LEU A 16 3.98 -12.21 5.44
C LEU A 16 2.58 -12.69 5.03
N VAL A 17 1.85 -11.88 4.26
CA VAL A 17 0.56 -12.28 3.68
C VAL A 17 0.74 -13.45 2.69
N GLU A 18 1.78 -13.41 1.87
CA GLU A 18 2.11 -14.50 0.94
C GLU A 18 2.48 -15.80 1.68
N ARG A 19 3.27 -15.70 2.75
CA ARG A 19 3.58 -16.82 3.65
C ARG A 19 2.31 -17.45 4.24
N ASP A 20 1.39 -16.63 4.72
CA ASP A 20 0.17 -17.08 5.43
C ASP A 20 -1.04 -17.25 4.51
N ARG A 21 -0.84 -17.21 3.18
CA ARG A 21 -1.89 -17.15 2.16
C ARG A 21 -2.96 -18.22 2.32
N ALA A 22 -2.58 -19.46 2.63
CA ALA A 22 -3.52 -20.57 2.81
C ALA A 22 -4.42 -20.37 4.04
N VAL A 23 -3.83 -19.91 5.15
CA VAL A 23 -4.56 -19.65 6.40
C VAL A 23 -5.55 -18.50 6.20
N LEU A 24 -5.10 -17.39 5.60
CA LEU A 24 -5.95 -16.23 5.30
C LEU A 24 -7.09 -16.59 4.34
N ALA A 25 -6.82 -17.35 3.28
CA ALA A 25 -7.85 -17.78 2.35
C ALA A 25 -8.89 -18.70 3.00
N THR A 26 -8.46 -19.62 3.88
CA THR A 26 -9.39 -20.47 4.64
C THR A 26 -10.26 -19.64 5.58
N MET A 27 -9.69 -18.67 6.32
CA MET A 27 -10.46 -17.78 7.19
C MET A 27 -11.48 -16.95 6.40
N GLU A 28 -11.07 -16.38 5.27
CA GLU A 28 -11.96 -15.61 4.40
C GLU A 28 -13.10 -16.49 3.85
N SER A 29 -12.82 -17.73 3.47
CA SER A 29 -13.85 -18.67 3.02
C SER A 29 -14.83 -19.06 4.13
N LEU A 30 -14.34 -19.28 5.35
CA LEU A 30 -15.18 -19.66 6.49
C LEU A 30 -16.05 -18.49 6.98
N ASN A 31 -15.49 -17.28 7.00
CA ASN A 31 -16.17 -16.09 7.51
C ASN A 31 -17.09 -15.46 6.43
N GLY A 32 -16.55 -15.26 5.23
CA GLY A 32 -17.25 -14.58 4.13
C GLY A 32 -18.05 -15.51 3.21
N GLY A 33 -17.92 -16.84 3.37
CA GLY A 33 -18.67 -17.83 2.59
C GLY A 33 -18.21 -18.02 1.14
N LYS A 34 -17.11 -17.39 0.71
CA LYS A 34 -16.61 -17.52 -0.66
C LYS A 34 -15.86 -18.84 -0.88
N PRO A 35 -15.87 -19.42 -2.10
CA PRO A 35 -15.09 -20.61 -2.40
C PRO A 35 -13.59 -20.40 -2.15
N PHE A 36 -12.94 -21.38 -1.50
CA PHE A 36 -11.53 -21.31 -1.12
C PHE A 36 -10.60 -20.98 -2.29
N LEU A 37 -10.81 -21.60 -3.45
CA LEU A 37 -9.96 -21.36 -4.61
C LEU A 37 -10.08 -19.91 -5.13
N GLN A 38 -11.26 -19.29 -5.00
CA GLN A 38 -11.43 -17.88 -5.36
C GLN A 38 -10.71 -16.98 -4.35
N ALA A 39 -10.90 -17.20 -3.04
CA ALA A 39 -10.17 -16.47 -2.00
C ALA A 39 -8.65 -16.58 -2.20
N PHE A 40 -8.17 -17.81 -2.43
CA PHE A 40 -6.76 -18.10 -2.54
C PHE A 40 -6.14 -17.53 -3.82
N TYR A 41 -6.70 -17.81 -5.00
CA TYR A 41 -6.09 -17.45 -6.29
C TYR A 41 -6.40 -16.03 -6.75
N VAL A 42 -7.53 -15.46 -6.36
CA VAL A 42 -7.93 -14.12 -6.81
C VAL A 42 -7.65 -13.10 -5.72
N ASP A 43 -8.30 -13.24 -4.56
CA ASP A 43 -8.30 -12.17 -3.56
C ASP A 43 -6.94 -12.01 -2.91
N LEU A 44 -6.37 -13.10 -2.37
CA LEU A 44 -5.07 -13.02 -1.71
C LEU A 44 -3.95 -12.66 -2.68
N GLN A 45 -4.03 -13.09 -3.95
CA GLN A 45 -3.08 -12.63 -4.96
C GLN A 45 -3.22 -11.13 -5.22
N GLY A 46 -4.46 -10.62 -5.27
CA GLY A 46 -4.75 -9.20 -5.37
C GLY A 46 -4.19 -8.41 -4.20
N VAL A 47 -4.44 -8.84 -2.97
CA VAL A 47 -3.94 -8.20 -1.74
C VAL A 47 -2.41 -8.09 -1.75
N ILE A 48 -1.70 -9.19 -2.03
CA ILE A 48 -0.23 -9.22 -2.07
C ILE A 48 0.31 -8.22 -3.10
N LYS A 49 -0.25 -8.23 -4.32
CA LYS A 49 0.16 -7.31 -5.40
C LYS A 49 -0.13 -5.86 -5.05
N THR A 50 -1.28 -5.58 -4.43
CA THR A 50 -1.67 -4.23 -4.03
C THR A 50 -0.72 -3.67 -2.96
N PHE A 51 -0.36 -4.46 -1.95
CA PHE A 51 0.63 -4.02 -0.96
C PHE A 51 1.98 -3.71 -1.59
N ARG A 52 2.50 -4.58 -2.46
CA ARG A 52 3.76 -4.33 -3.19
C ARG A 52 3.69 -3.09 -4.08
N TYR A 53 2.56 -2.88 -4.76
CA TYR A 53 2.34 -1.68 -5.56
C TYR A 53 2.43 -0.39 -4.72
N TYR A 54 1.72 -0.34 -3.60
CA TYR A 54 1.74 0.83 -2.72
C TYR A 54 3.03 0.98 -1.91
N ALA A 55 3.73 -0.10 -1.61
CA ALA A 55 5.09 -0.06 -1.06
C ALA A 55 6.02 0.76 -1.98
N GLY A 56 5.94 0.50 -3.29
CA GLY A 56 6.68 1.24 -4.30
C GLY A 56 6.30 2.72 -4.43
N TRP A 57 5.13 3.14 -3.95
CA TRP A 57 4.72 4.56 -3.95
C TRP A 57 5.20 5.33 -2.73
N ALA A 58 5.64 4.67 -1.67
CA ALA A 58 5.93 5.31 -0.39
C ALA A 58 6.97 6.45 -0.47
N ASP A 59 7.93 6.34 -1.40
CA ASP A 59 9.01 7.30 -1.67
C ASP A 59 8.78 8.16 -2.93
N LYS A 60 7.65 7.99 -3.61
CA LYS A 60 7.29 8.69 -4.86
C LYS A 60 6.20 9.74 -4.70
N ILE A 61 5.83 10.05 -3.46
CA ILE A 61 4.89 11.13 -3.15
C ILE A 61 5.66 12.45 -3.14
N HIS A 62 5.73 13.10 -4.30
CA HIS A 62 6.44 14.36 -4.49
C HIS A 62 5.47 15.54 -4.59
N GLY A 63 5.91 16.69 -4.10
CA GLY A 63 5.28 17.97 -4.41
C GLY A 63 5.84 18.56 -5.71
N MET A 64 5.59 19.85 -5.92
CA MET A 64 6.02 20.59 -7.10
C MET A 64 6.63 21.92 -6.69
N THR A 65 7.59 22.40 -7.48
CA THR A 65 8.06 23.80 -7.45
C THR A 65 7.30 24.58 -8.51
N ILE A 66 6.69 25.71 -8.16
CA ILE A 66 5.77 26.44 -9.02
C ILE A 66 6.40 27.77 -9.45
N PRO A 67 6.53 28.05 -10.76
CA PRO A 67 7.03 29.32 -11.27
C PRO A 67 5.92 30.37 -11.22
N VAL A 68 5.78 31.04 -10.08
CA VAL A 68 4.83 32.15 -9.90
C VAL A 68 5.43 33.47 -10.36
N ASP A 69 4.57 34.43 -10.70
CA ASP A 69 5.01 35.79 -11.02
C ASP A 69 5.58 36.49 -9.77
N GLY A 70 6.61 37.32 -9.98
CA GLY A 70 7.28 38.08 -8.93
C GLY A 70 8.33 37.29 -8.14
N ASP A 71 8.92 37.93 -7.13
CA ASP A 71 10.05 37.39 -6.38
C ASP A 71 9.61 36.47 -5.23
N TYR A 72 8.96 35.35 -5.57
CA TYR A 72 8.49 34.35 -4.61
C TYR A 72 9.00 32.94 -4.95
N PHE A 73 9.48 32.23 -3.92
CA PHE A 73 9.75 30.80 -4.02
C PHE A 73 8.52 30.02 -3.56
N THR A 74 7.82 29.38 -4.50
CA THR A 74 6.59 28.62 -4.24
C THR A 74 6.81 27.14 -4.47
N PHE A 75 6.41 26.32 -3.49
CA PHE A 75 6.45 24.86 -3.60
C PHE A 75 5.27 24.22 -2.85
N THR A 76 4.92 22.99 -3.23
CA THR A 76 3.89 22.20 -2.56
C THR A 76 4.50 21.06 -1.77
N ARG A 77 3.80 20.66 -0.71
CA ARG A 77 4.08 19.43 0.05
C ARG A 77 2.82 18.59 0.05
N HIS A 78 2.95 17.32 -0.31
CA HIS A 78 1.88 16.34 -0.19
C HIS A 78 2.03 15.65 1.16
N GLU A 79 1.46 16.26 2.19
CA GLU A 79 1.52 15.75 3.56
C GLU A 79 0.43 14.71 3.82
N PRO A 80 0.70 13.69 4.66
CA PRO A 80 -0.35 12.79 5.11
C PRO A 80 -1.42 13.58 5.86
N ILE A 81 -2.70 13.26 5.62
CA ILE A 81 -3.83 13.96 6.25
C ILE A 81 -3.80 13.79 7.78
N GLY A 82 -3.41 12.60 8.27
CA GLY A 82 -3.38 12.27 9.69
C GLY A 82 -4.11 10.96 9.98
N VAL A 83 -5.07 10.99 10.90
CA VAL A 83 -5.87 9.82 11.31
C VAL A 83 -6.92 9.50 10.25
N CYS A 84 -6.96 8.25 9.77
CA CYS A 84 -7.94 7.73 8.81
C CYS A 84 -8.82 6.64 9.47
N GLY A 85 -10.12 6.64 9.17
CA GLY A 85 -11.11 5.69 9.71
C GLY A 85 -11.35 4.47 8.83
#